data_AF-A0A838Q710-F1
#
_entry.id   AF-A0A838Q710-F1
#
_cell.length_a   1.000
_cell.length_b   1.000
_cell.length_c   1.000
_cell.angle_alpha   90.00
_cell.angle_beta   90.00
_cell.angle_gamma   90.00
#
_symmetry.space_group_name_H-M   'P 1'
#
loop_
_entity.id
_entity.type
_entity.pdbx_description
1 polymer ?
#
loop_
_entity_poly.entity_id
_entity_poly.type
_entity_poly.pdbx_seq_one_letter_code
_entity_poly.pdbx_strand_id
1 'polypeptide(L)'
;MAVDPHGDIIPTLDSTRAEGDDFRWNHTVNVTADQAVEPGDYFTIHDFGNLIPGLNVQPAGWSFTSLLVGTTLGTVPPTADPNVFNPTWTYTC
;
A
#
# COMPACT_ATOMS: atom_id res chain seq x y z
N MET A 1 8.08 -2.53 27.34
CA MET A 1 7.34 -3.00 26.16
C MET A 1 8.22 -2.64 24.98
N ALA A 2 8.89 -3.60 24.37
CA ALA A 2 9.63 -3.34 23.14
C ALA A 2 8.59 -3.10 22.05
N VAL A 3 8.74 -2.03 21.27
CA VAL A 3 8.07 -1.90 19.99
C VAL A 3 8.94 -2.73 19.05
N ASP A 4 8.42 -3.85 18.57
CA ASP A 4 9.07 -4.59 17.50
C ASP A 4 9.13 -3.63 16.29
N PRO A 5 10.32 -3.42 15.70
CA PRO A 5 10.45 -2.49 14.59
C PRO A 5 9.71 -3.05 13.38
N HIS A 6 8.69 -2.33 12.89
CA HIS A 6 8.03 -2.63 11.63
C HIS A 6 9.05 -2.75 10.49
N GLY A 7 8.90 -3.75 9.62
CA GLY A 7 9.75 -3.91 8.45
C GLY A 7 9.61 -2.73 7.48
N ASP A 8 10.70 -2.34 6.84
CA ASP A 8 10.71 -1.34 5.77
C ASP A 8 10.23 -1.99 4.47
N ILE A 9 9.01 -1.63 4.08
CA ILE A 9 8.31 -2.18 2.92
C ILE A 9 8.32 -1.14 1.79
N ILE A 10 8.95 -1.50 0.68
CA ILE A 10 9.22 -0.60 -0.44
C ILE A 10 8.39 -1.06 -1.66
N PRO A 11 7.26 -0.40 -1.96
CA PRO A 11 6.52 -0.63 -3.20
C PRO A 11 7.23 0.04 -4.38
N THR A 12 7.38 -0.69 -5.48
CA THR A 12 7.94 -0.22 -6.75
C THR A 12 6.93 -0.46 -7.86
N LEU A 13 6.68 0.55 -8.71
CA LEU A 13 5.84 0.40 -9.89
C LEU A 13 6.59 -0.42 -10.96
N ASP A 14 6.05 -1.58 -11.32
CA ASP A 14 6.66 -2.44 -12.33
C ASP A 14 6.15 -2.10 -13.74
N SER A 15 4.84 -1.95 -13.86
CA SER A 15 4.20 -1.72 -15.16
C SER A 15 2.83 -1.10 -15.02
N THR A 16 2.46 -0.37 -16.06
CA THR A 16 1.11 0.11 -16.31
C THR A 16 0.65 -0.41 -17.66
N ARG A 17 -0.58 -0.90 -17.74
CA ARG A 17 -1.18 -1.29 -19.02
C ARG A 17 -2.64 -0.86 -19.08
N ALA A 18 -3.10 -0.50 -20.27
CA ALA A 18 -4.52 -0.26 -20.51
C ALA A 18 -5.31 -1.58 -20.42
N GLU A 19 -6.52 -1.50 -19.90
CA GLU A 19 -7.47 -2.61 -19.76
C GLU A 19 -8.88 -2.07 -20.04
N GLY A 20 -9.25 -2.02 -21.33
CA GLY A 20 -10.45 -1.32 -21.77
C GLY A 20 -10.29 0.20 -21.64
N ASP A 21 -11.25 0.85 -20.98
CA ASP A 21 -11.18 2.28 -20.64
C ASP A 21 -10.37 2.56 -19.35
N ASP A 22 -9.95 1.49 -18.66
CA ASP A 22 -9.24 1.55 -17.38
C ASP A 22 -7.74 1.22 -17.53
N PHE A 23 -7.01 1.29 -16.41
CA PHE A 23 -5.60 0.91 -16.34
C PHE A 23 -5.36 -0.11 -15.22
N ARG A 24 -4.54 -1.10 -15.52
CA ARG A 24 -3.94 -1.97 -14.49
C ARG A 24 -2.54 -1.49 -14.16
N TRP A 25 -2.30 -1.34 -12.86
CA TRP A 25 -1.01 -0.99 -12.28
C TRP A 25 -0.48 -2.19 -11.50
N ASN A 26 0.69 -2.69 -11.88
CA ASN A 26 1.36 -3.76 -11.14
C ASN A 26 2.51 -3.17 -10.34
N HIS A 27 2.55 -3.52 -9.06
CA HIS A 27 3.61 -3.13 -8.14
C HIS A 27 4.30 -4.37 -7.58
N THR A 28 5.63 -4.34 -7.56
CA THR A 28 6.44 -5.29 -6.80
C THR A 28 6.76 -4.65 -5.47
N VAL A 29 6.66 -5.45 -4.41
CA VAL A 29 6.87 -4.98 -3.04
C VAL A 29 8.03 -5.76 -2.45
N ASN A 30 9.08 -5.03 -2.06
CA ASN A 30 10.27 -5.60 -1.45
C ASN A 30 10.37 -5.18 0.00
N VAL A 31 10.92 -6.05 0.83
CA VAL A 31 11.33 -5.73 2.21
C VAL A 31 12.82 -5.45 2.17
N THR A 32 13.28 -4.44 2.90
CA THR A 32 14.71 -4.15 3.04
C THR A 32 15.46 -5.38 3.56
N ALA A 33 16.69 -5.58 3.06
CA ALA A 33 17.50 -6.74 3.42
C ALA A 33 17.64 -6.88 4.94
N ASP A 34 17.65 -8.14 5.41
CA ASP A 34 17.73 -8.50 6.82
C ASP A 34 16.55 -8.03 7.70
N GLN A 35 15.42 -7.66 7.07
CA GLN A 35 14.15 -7.42 7.75
C GLN A 35 13.08 -8.43 7.32
N ALA A 36 12.02 -8.51 8.12
CA ALA A 36 10.86 -9.36 7.84
C ALA A 36 9.58 -8.53 8.02
N VAL A 37 8.52 -8.95 7.33
CA VAL A 37 7.17 -8.40 7.55
C VAL A 37 6.56 -9.12 8.75
N GLU A 38 6.04 -8.37 9.70
CA GLU A 38 5.30 -8.87 10.85
C GLU A 38 3.81 -8.50 10.75
N PRO A 39 2.89 -9.27 11.36
CA PRO A 39 1.48 -8.93 11.36
C PRO A 39 1.23 -7.51 11.91
N GLY A 40 0.55 -6.68 11.11
CA GLY A 40 0.33 -5.26 11.40
C GLY A 40 1.22 -4.32 10.60
N ASP A 41 2.31 -4.81 10.00
CA ASP A 41 3.09 -4.03 9.03
C ASP A 41 2.23 -3.67 7.83
N TYR A 42 2.44 -2.48 7.29
CA TYR A 42 1.65 -1.99 6.17
C TYR A 42 2.44 -1.05 5.28
N PHE A 43 1.99 -0.93 4.03
CA PHE A 43 2.43 0.12 3.13
C PHE A 43 1.21 0.78 2.48
N THR A 44 1.37 2.06 2.14
CA THR A 44 0.35 2.85 1.45
C THR A 44 0.97 3.44 0.20
N ILE A 45 0.25 3.37 -0.92
CA ILE A 45 0.60 4.14 -2.11
C ILE A 45 -0.24 5.42 -2.06
N HIS A 46 0.43 6.57 -1.94
CA HIS A 46 -0.24 7.86 -1.79
C HIS A 46 -0.68 8.43 -3.14
N ASP A 47 -1.84 9.09 -3.13
CA ASP A 47 -2.40 9.80 -4.28
C ASP A 47 -2.49 8.93 -5.54
N PHE A 48 -2.96 7.68 -5.39
CA PHE A 48 -2.98 6.68 -6.46
C PHE A 48 -3.86 7.07 -7.67
N GLY A 49 -4.83 7.94 -7.46
CA GLY A 49 -5.74 8.44 -8.51
C GLY A 49 -7.08 7.72 -8.51
N ASN A 50 -7.58 7.41 -9.72
CA ASN A 50 -8.87 6.76 -9.96
C ASN A 50 -8.80 5.25 -9.69
N LEU A 51 -8.63 4.89 -8.42
CA LEU A 51 -8.80 3.52 -7.98
C LEU A 51 -10.27 3.09 -8.16
N ILE A 52 -10.49 1.94 -8.80
CA ILE A 52 -11.80 1.29 -8.82
C ILE A 52 -11.87 0.35 -7.61
N PRO A 53 -12.73 0.63 -6.61
CA PRO A 53 -12.78 -0.17 -5.39
C PRO A 53 -13.10 -1.64 -5.65
N GLY A 54 -12.38 -2.55 -4.99
CA GLY A 54 -12.63 -3.99 -5.07
C GLY A 54 -11.95 -4.73 -6.23
N LEU A 55 -11.17 -4.04 -7.07
CA LEU A 55 -10.40 -4.66 -8.16
C LEU A 55 -8.93 -4.96 -7.80
N ASN A 56 -8.53 -4.76 -6.54
CA ASN A 56 -7.19 -5.10 -6.08
C ASN A 56 -6.97 -6.62 -6.08
N VAL A 57 -5.72 -7.01 -6.35
CA VAL A 57 -5.24 -8.38 -6.16
C VAL A 57 -3.95 -8.29 -5.38
N GLN A 58 -3.76 -9.21 -4.43
CA GLN A 58 -2.59 -9.27 -3.57
C GLN A 58 -2.28 -10.71 -3.16
N PRO A 59 -1.05 -11.00 -2.72
CA PRO A 59 -0.72 -12.29 -2.14
C PRO A 59 -1.56 -12.61 -0.90
N ALA A 60 -1.66 -13.90 -0.55
CA ALA A 60 -2.21 -14.32 0.72
C ALA A 60 -1.43 -13.71 1.90
N GLY A 61 -2.10 -13.52 3.03
CA GLY A 61 -1.49 -12.89 4.21
C GLY A 61 -1.56 -11.36 4.19
N TRP A 62 -2.12 -10.73 3.15
CA TRP A 62 -2.35 -9.29 3.11
C TRP A 62 -3.84 -8.96 3.13
N SER A 63 -4.21 -7.90 3.84
CA SER A 63 -5.52 -7.25 3.80
C SER A 63 -5.44 -5.91 3.09
N PHE A 64 -6.55 -5.46 2.49
CA PHE A 64 -6.60 -4.23 1.69
C PHE A 64 -7.65 -3.26 2.21
N THR A 65 -7.29 -1.99 2.21
CA THR A 65 -8.21 -0.87 2.39
C THR A 65 -7.87 0.24 1.40
N SER A 66 -8.85 1.09 1.07
CA SER A 66 -8.62 2.29 0.28
C SER A 66 -9.42 3.44 0.85
N LEU A 67 -8.72 4.45 1.38
CA LEU A 67 -9.35 5.62 1.99
C LEU A 67 -8.89 6.88 1.27
N LEU A 68 -9.77 7.87 1.14
CA LEU A 68 -9.43 9.20 0.62
C LEU A 68 -8.42 9.91 1.54
N VAL A 69 -8.47 9.61 2.84
CA VAL A 69 -7.48 10.01 3.83
C VAL A 69 -6.99 8.75 4.51
N GLY A 70 -5.74 8.37 4.24
CA GLY A 70 -5.14 7.16 4.81
C GLY A 70 -4.98 7.21 6.33
N THR A 71 -4.75 6.04 6.94
CA THR A 71 -4.28 5.95 8.33
C THR A 71 -2.78 6.19 8.35
N THR A 72 -2.36 7.44 8.44
CA THR A 72 -0.94 7.77 8.57
C THR A 72 -0.51 7.61 10.02
N LEU A 73 0.11 6.49 10.39
CA LEU A 73 0.84 6.41 11.66
C LEU A 73 2.26 6.97 11.42
N GLY A 74 2.42 8.29 11.52
CA GLY A 74 3.70 8.97 11.34
C GLY A 74 3.61 10.49 11.51
N THR A 75 4.70 11.11 11.99
CA THR A 75 4.77 12.51 12.46
C THR A 75 4.76 13.57 11.35
N VAL A 76 4.78 13.17 10.07
CA VAL A 76 4.64 14.06 8.92
C VAL A 76 3.81 13.34 7.85
N PRO A 77 2.50 13.58 7.74
CA PRO A 77 1.75 13.07 6.61
C PRO A 77 2.29 13.73 5.34
N PRO A 78 2.51 12.98 4.24
CA PRO A 78 2.58 13.62 2.93
C PRO A 78 1.28 14.43 2.77
N THR A 79 1.35 15.59 2.11
CA THR A 79 0.16 16.39 1.82
C THR A 79 -0.72 15.63 0.82
N ALA A 80 -1.47 14.65 1.30
CA ALA A 80 -2.36 13.82 0.49
C ALA A 80 -3.56 14.66 0.04
N ASP A 81 -3.96 14.51 -1.21
CA ASP A 81 -5.18 15.14 -1.72
C ASP A 81 -6.40 14.42 -1.10
N PRO A 82 -7.30 15.14 -0.39
CA PRO A 82 -8.46 14.53 0.25
C PRO A 82 -9.48 13.95 -0.75
N ASN A 83 -9.29 14.13 -2.05
CA ASN A 83 -10.16 13.61 -3.11
C ASN A 83 -9.53 12.44 -3.87
N VAL A 84 -8.34 11.99 -3.49
CA VAL A 84 -7.63 10.90 -4.17
C VAL A 84 -7.48 9.71 -3.23
N PHE A 85 -7.78 8.52 -3.72
CA PHE A 85 -7.68 7.31 -2.90
C PHE A 85 -6.23 6.95 -2.59
N ASN A 86 -6.00 6.57 -1.34
CA ASN A 86 -4.77 6.01 -0.82
C ASN A 86 -5.02 4.53 -0.51
N PRO A 87 -4.68 3.61 -1.42
CA PRO A 87 -4.71 2.18 -1.14
C PRO A 87 -3.63 1.78 -0.13
N THR A 88 -4.03 1.01 0.87
CA THR A 88 -3.18 0.51 1.95
C THR A 88 -3.31 -1.00 2.03
N TRP A 89 -2.17 -1.68 2.09
CA TRP A 89 -2.06 -3.11 2.32
C TRP A 89 -1.44 -3.36 3.68
N THR A 90 -2.09 -4.18 4.51
CA THR A 90 -1.62 -4.55 5.85
C THR A 90 -1.42 -6.05 5.93
N TYR A 91 -0.24 -6.49 6.35
CA TYR A 91 0.10 -7.89 6.54
C TYR A 91 -0.62 -8.45 7.78
N THR A 92 -1.17 -9.65 7.66
CA THR A 92 -2.03 -10.27 8.69
C THR A 92 -1.51 -11.59 9.22
N CYS A 93 -0.75 -12.36 8.43
CA CYS A 93 -0.20 -13.66 8.82
C CYS A 93 0.78 -14.22 7.81
#